data_AF-A0AAN4ZEI0-F1
#
_entry.id   AF-A0AAN4ZEI0-F1
#
_cell.length_a   1.000
_cell.length_b   1.000
_cell.length_c   1.000
_cell.angle_alpha   90.00
_cell.angle_beta   90.00
_cell.angle_gamma   90.00
#
_symmetry.space_group_name_H-M   'P 1'
#
loop_
_entity.id
_entity.type
_entity.pdbx_description
1 polymer ?
#
loop_
_entity_poly.entity_id
_entity_poly.type
_entity_poly.pdbx_seq_one_letter_code
_entity_poly.pdbx_strand_id
1 'polypeptide(L)'
;SGIPESFPLSRLVPSTMASSSRMDGNVVKPLITGATTIGCQQCKRILEDAQEREHELMAGLEKATLLAAKYKTELEIAQAAIEKMVQTSHFTVENEPSEVMHKVEAQARRMSLSLQRQSSSTEEPKVGNLYARRKSSAECSIVGVAPMYNKDAPPSFEEKKWWKGEGPAQPCPRGCYYLEISRRGHYKKRHYNAYYAFVNSEDNYSERDRWMCTLFGDKKPGMRVCVHCERHEKKGAVHSNQLELAAHIKVRHPDEFDEIAEEHARHCRNTFTSHMAPQLPNELDLLLMEKDRKFSLHDDNGPTN
;
A
#
# COMPACT_ATOMS: atom_id res chain seq x y z
N SER A 1 -2.78 28.79 -57.34
CA SER A 1 -1.69 27.79 -57.42
C SER A 1 -1.58 27.17 -56.03
N GLY A 2 -2.36 26.15 -55.66
CA GLY A 2 -2.19 24.73 -56.02
C GLY A 2 -1.16 24.12 -55.06
N ILE A 3 -1.38 23.11 -54.20
CA ILE A 3 -2.36 22.02 -54.05
C ILE A 3 -2.37 21.66 -52.53
N PRO A 4 -3.49 21.23 -51.91
CA PRO A 4 -3.49 20.73 -50.53
C PRO A 4 -3.17 19.22 -50.47
N GLU A 5 -2.28 18.82 -49.55
CA GLU A 5 -2.00 17.41 -49.25
C GLU A 5 -3.10 16.80 -48.38
N SER A 6 -3.79 15.82 -48.97
CA SER A 6 -4.76 14.94 -48.33
C SER A 6 -4.06 13.73 -47.69
N PHE A 7 -4.30 13.50 -46.40
CA PHE A 7 -3.93 12.24 -45.73
C PHE A 7 -4.99 11.15 -45.99
N PRO A 8 -4.60 9.93 -46.39
CA PRO A 8 -5.55 8.85 -46.63
C PRO A 8 -5.97 8.14 -45.33
N LEU A 9 -7.29 8.06 -45.16
CA LEU A 9 -8.01 7.15 -44.26
C LEU A 9 -7.57 5.70 -44.51
N SER A 10 -6.95 5.09 -43.51
CA SER A 10 -6.70 3.64 -43.51
C SER A 10 -7.94 2.88 -43.09
N ARG A 11 -8.23 1.87 -43.90
CA ARG A 11 -9.44 1.05 -43.95
C ARG A 11 -9.62 0.17 -42.71
N LEU A 12 -10.85 0.14 -42.21
CA LEU A 12 -11.41 -0.94 -41.42
C LEU A 12 -11.42 -2.23 -42.26
N VAL A 13 -10.88 -3.32 -41.71
CA VAL A 13 -11.03 -4.68 -42.26
C VAL A 13 -11.95 -5.46 -41.32
N PRO A 14 -13.09 -6.01 -41.79
CA PRO A 14 -13.90 -6.91 -41.00
C PRO A 14 -13.33 -8.33 -41.08
N SER A 15 -12.87 -8.88 -39.96
CA SER A 15 -12.54 -10.31 -39.86
C SER A 15 -13.79 -11.10 -39.52
N THR A 16 -14.52 -11.50 -40.55
CA THR A 16 -15.47 -12.62 -40.51
C THR A 16 -14.72 -13.90 -40.89
N MET A 17 -14.53 -14.80 -39.94
CA MET A 17 -14.26 -16.21 -40.22
C MET A 17 -15.24 -17.04 -39.41
N ALA A 18 -16.33 -17.39 -40.08
CA ALA A 18 -17.18 -18.51 -39.72
C ALA A 18 -16.38 -19.80 -39.95
N SER A 19 -16.14 -20.57 -38.89
CA SER A 19 -15.69 -21.95 -39.01
C SER A 19 -16.79 -22.86 -38.48
N SER A 20 -17.61 -23.33 -39.41
CA SER A 20 -18.61 -24.36 -39.21
C SER A 20 -17.94 -25.72 -39.31
N SER A 21 -17.38 -26.24 -38.21
CA SER A 21 -16.99 -27.66 -38.14
C SER A 21 -18.15 -28.47 -37.60
N ARG A 22 -18.89 -29.11 -38.51
CA ARG A 22 -19.77 -30.24 -38.19
C ARG A 22 -18.92 -31.37 -37.61
N MET A 23 -19.03 -31.59 -36.31
CA MET A 23 -18.65 -32.85 -35.69
C MET A 23 -19.95 -33.64 -35.50
N ASP A 24 -20.28 -34.48 -36.49
CA ASP A 24 -21.20 -35.60 -36.30
C ASP A 24 -20.47 -36.64 -35.44
N GLY A 25 -20.43 -36.38 -34.13
CA GLY A 25 -19.97 -37.31 -33.12
C GLY A 25 -21.19 -37.96 -32.48
N ASN A 26 -21.36 -39.26 -32.71
CA ASN A 26 -22.30 -40.13 -32.03
C ASN A 26 -22.44 -39.77 -30.54
N VAL A 27 -23.52 -39.08 -30.20
CA VAL A 27 -23.95 -38.86 -28.81
C VAL A 27 -24.51 -40.19 -28.33
N VAL A 28 -23.61 -41.05 -27.83
CA VAL A 28 -24.00 -42.09 -26.87
C VAL A 28 -24.52 -41.33 -25.66
N LYS A 29 -25.85 -41.18 -25.56
CA LYS A 29 -26.51 -40.73 -24.34
C LYS A 29 -26.17 -41.76 -23.26
N PRO A 30 -25.36 -41.43 -22.24
CA PRO A 30 -25.27 -42.31 -21.10
C PRO A 30 -26.64 -42.23 -20.42
N LEU A 31 -27.36 -43.34 -20.47
CA LEU A 31 -28.56 -43.56 -19.70
C LEU A 31 -28.12 -43.65 -18.23
N ILE A 32 -27.90 -42.50 -17.59
CA ILE A 32 -27.63 -42.42 -16.14
C ILE A 32 -28.99 -42.53 -15.45
N THR A 33 -29.50 -43.77 -15.40
CA THR A 33 -30.59 -44.13 -14.51
C THR A 33 -30.09 -44.06 -13.07
N GLY A 34 -30.64 -43.12 -12.30
CA GLY A 34 -30.87 -43.30 -10.87
C GLY A 34 -29.63 -43.37 -9.97
N ALA A 35 -28.72 -42.41 -10.06
CA ALA A 35 -27.86 -42.11 -8.92
C ALA A 35 -28.62 -41.17 -7.99
N THR A 36 -29.28 -41.72 -6.96
CA THR A 36 -29.69 -40.97 -5.77
C THR A 36 -28.45 -40.26 -5.24
N THR A 37 -28.34 -38.96 -5.52
CA THR A 37 -27.28 -38.11 -5.00
C THR A 37 -27.45 -38.05 -3.49
N ILE A 38 -26.79 -38.97 -2.79
CA ILE A 38 -26.50 -38.81 -1.37
C ILE A 38 -25.51 -37.65 -1.31
N GLY A 39 -26.06 -36.44 -1.34
CA GLY A 39 -25.30 -35.21 -1.18
C GLY A 39 -24.58 -35.30 0.16
N CYS A 40 -23.26 -35.26 0.12
CA CYS A 40 -22.45 -35.24 1.34
C CYS A 40 -22.96 -34.09 2.23
N GLN A 41 -23.33 -34.40 3.48
CA GLN A 41 -23.82 -33.39 4.44
C GLN A 41 -22.84 -32.22 4.60
N GLN A 42 -21.55 -32.44 4.35
CA GLN A 42 -20.54 -31.40 4.32
C GLN A 42 -20.72 -30.43 3.14
N CYS A 43 -21.01 -30.93 1.94
CA CYS A 43 -21.28 -30.07 0.78
C CYS A 43 -22.54 -29.23 0.96
N LYS A 44 -23.58 -29.80 1.60
CA LYS A 44 -24.80 -29.05 1.94
C LYS A 44 -24.51 -27.88 2.88
N ARG A 45 -23.76 -28.10 3.96
CA ARG A 45 -23.35 -27.04 4.90
C ARG A 45 -22.51 -25.95 4.21
N ILE A 46 -21.56 -26.34 3.36
CA ILE A 46 -20.73 -25.38 2.62
C ILE A 46 -21.59 -24.50 1.70
N LEU A 47 -22.63 -25.06 1.07
CA LEU A 47 -23.56 -24.30 0.23
C LEU A 47 -24.45 -23.37 1.07
N GLU A 48 -24.96 -23.82 2.22
CA GLU A 48 -25.75 -23.00 3.13
C GLU A 48 -24.93 -21.82 3.68
N ASP A 49 -23.68 -22.07 4.13
CA ASP A 49 -22.75 -21.03 4.58
C ASP A 49 -22.35 -20.05 3.45
N ALA A 50 -22.33 -20.51 2.20
CA ALA A 50 -22.08 -19.65 1.05
C ALA A 50 -23.28 -18.75 0.74
N GLN A 51 -24.50 -19.30 0.80
CA GLN A 51 -25.74 -18.54 0.61
C GLN A 51 -25.94 -17.50 1.71
N GLU A 52 -25.66 -17.84 2.96
CA GLU A 52 -25.75 -16.89 4.08
C GLU A 52 -24.79 -15.70 3.87
N ARG A 53 -23.54 -15.97 3.50
CA ARG A 53 -22.56 -14.91 3.18
C ARG A 53 -22.98 -14.06 1.99
N GLU A 54 -23.59 -14.65 0.96
CA GLU A 54 -24.14 -13.90 -0.18
C GLU A 54 -25.27 -12.96 0.27
N HIS A 55 -26.18 -13.43 1.12
CA HIS A 55 -27.24 -12.60 1.70
C HIS A 55 -26.70 -11.44 2.55
N GLU A 56 -25.69 -11.71 3.39
CA GLU A 56 -25.03 -10.67 4.19
C GLU A 56 -24.36 -9.60 3.31
N LEU A 57 -23.66 -10.02 2.25
CA LEU A 57 -23.03 -9.11 1.29
C LEU A 57 -24.06 -8.25 0.56
N MET A 58 -25.18 -8.84 0.13
CA MET A 58 -26.27 -8.10 -0.53
C MET A 58 -26.91 -7.08 0.41
N ALA A 59 -27.15 -7.43 1.67
CA ALA A 59 -27.65 -6.50 2.68
C ALA A 59 -26.65 -5.36 2.97
N GLY A 60 -25.35 -5.68 3.01
CA GLY A 60 -24.28 -4.69 3.14
C GLY A 60 -24.23 -3.71 1.98
N LEU A 61 -24.38 -4.21 0.75
CA LEU A 61 -24.42 -3.41 -0.46
C LEU A 61 -25.63 -2.46 -0.47
N GLU A 62 -26.82 -2.94 -0.10
CA GLU A 62 -28.03 -2.12 -0.01
C GLU A 62 -27.88 -0.99 1.04
N LYS A 63 -27.25 -1.28 2.18
CA LYS A 63 -26.96 -0.26 3.18
C LYS A 63 -25.98 0.80 2.66
N ALA A 64 -24.95 0.38 1.92
CA ALA A 64 -23.97 1.28 1.34
C ALA A 64 -24.59 2.18 0.25
N THR A 65 -25.49 1.65 -0.59
CA THR A 65 -26.18 2.45 -1.62
C THR A 65 -27.11 3.49 -1.00
N LEU A 66 -27.81 3.16 0.09
CA LEU A 66 -28.62 4.12 0.85
C LEU A 66 -27.77 5.24 1.47
N LEU A 67 -26.62 4.91 2.04
CA LEU A 67 -25.69 5.91 2.57
C LEU A 67 -25.13 6.82 1.48
N ALA A 68 -24.75 6.26 0.32
CA ALA A 68 -24.28 7.04 -0.81
C ALA A 68 -25.36 8.00 -1.33
N ALA A 69 -26.62 7.55 -1.41
CA ALA A 69 -27.74 8.40 -1.78
C ALA A 69 -27.94 9.55 -0.77
N LYS A 70 -27.83 9.28 0.53
CA LYS A 70 -27.90 10.30 1.58
C LYS A 70 -26.80 11.36 1.42
N TYR A 71 -25.53 10.95 1.30
CA TYR A 71 -24.42 11.90 1.14
C TYR A 71 -24.54 12.72 -0.15
N LYS A 72 -25.04 12.11 -1.23
CA LYS A 72 -25.31 12.84 -2.47
C LYS A 72 -26.31 13.98 -2.23
N THR A 73 -27.41 13.73 -1.53
CA THR A 73 -28.41 14.76 -1.20
C THR A 73 -27.85 15.86 -0.30
N GLU A 74 -27.02 15.52 0.69
CA GLU A 74 -26.37 16.50 1.57
C GLU A 74 -25.40 17.39 0.79
N LEU A 75 -24.68 16.82 -0.18
CA LEU A 75 -23.75 17.53 -1.04
C LEU A 75 -24.48 18.50 -1.99
N GLU A 76 -25.62 18.08 -2.56
CA GLU A 76 -26.49 18.94 -3.38
C GLU A 76 -27.04 20.12 -2.56
N ILE A 77 -27.46 19.88 -1.30
CA ILE A 77 -27.91 20.93 -0.39
C ILE A 77 -26.78 21.92 -0.07
N ALA A 78 -25.58 21.42 0.22
CA ALA A 78 -24.42 22.26 0.50
C ALA A 78 -24.02 23.11 -0.72
N GLN A 79 -24.05 22.54 -1.92
CA GLN A 79 -23.79 23.27 -3.17
C GLN A 79 -24.81 24.40 -3.39
N ALA A 80 -26.11 24.12 -3.21
CA ALA A 80 -27.15 25.14 -3.34
C ALA A 80 -27.00 26.27 -2.30
N ALA A 81 -26.57 25.95 -1.07
CA ALA A 81 -26.30 26.95 -0.04
C ALA A 81 -25.13 27.87 -0.40
N ILE A 82 -24.03 27.31 -0.94
CA ILE A 82 -22.88 28.08 -1.43
C ILE A 82 -23.29 28.98 -2.58
N GLU A 83 -24.03 28.46 -3.56
CA GLU A 83 -24.50 29.25 -4.69
C GLU A 83 -25.37 30.43 -4.25
N LYS A 84 -26.27 30.22 -3.28
CA LYS A 84 -27.09 31.28 -2.67
C LYS A 84 -26.23 32.33 -1.98
N MET A 85 -25.20 31.94 -1.24
CA MET A 85 -24.26 32.88 -0.60
C MET A 85 -23.51 33.73 -1.63
N VAL A 86 -23.04 33.12 -2.72
CA VAL A 86 -22.37 33.81 -3.82
C VAL A 86 -23.31 34.82 -4.48
N GLN A 87 -24.55 34.41 -4.80
CA GLN A 87 -25.56 35.30 -5.38
C GLN A 87 -25.88 36.51 -4.47
N THR A 88 -25.99 36.30 -3.15
CA THR A 88 -26.22 37.41 -2.20
C THR A 88 -25.02 38.34 -2.08
N SER A 89 -23.79 37.83 -2.22
CA SER A 89 -22.57 38.65 -2.14
C SER A 89 -22.43 39.60 -3.33
N HIS A 90 -22.86 39.17 -4.53
CA HIS A 90 -22.84 40.00 -5.73
C HIS A 90 -23.81 41.19 -5.69
N PHE A 91 -24.84 41.16 -4.84
CA PHE A 91 -25.83 42.24 -4.71
C PHE A 91 -25.43 43.38 -3.76
N THR A 92 -24.26 43.31 -3.12
CA THR A 92 -23.82 44.33 -2.13
C THR A 92 -22.66 45.22 -2.60
N VAL A 93 -22.27 45.14 -3.88
CA VAL A 93 -21.17 45.94 -4.44
C VAL A 93 -21.68 47.15 -5.22
N GLU A 94 -22.35 48.07 -4.54
CA GLU A 94 -22.50 49.46 -5.01
C GLU A 94 -21.97 50.49 -3.99
N ASN A 95 -21.26 50.07 -2.93
CA ASN A 95 -20.62 51.01 -2.01
C ASN A 95 -19.09 50.81 -1.96
N GLU A 96 -18.40 51.87 -2.39
CA GLU A 96 -16.95 52.15 -2.42
C GLU A 96 -15.99 51.06 -1.90
N PRO A 97 -15.31 50.32 -2.81
CA PRO A 97 -14.33 49.28 -2.48
C PRO A 97 -12.99 49.79 -1.90
N SER A 98 -12.80 51.11 -1.80
CA SER A 98 -11.47 51.69 -1.60
C SER A 98 -10.97 51.56 -0.15
N GLU A 99 -11.83 51.76 0.85
CA GLU A 99 -11.33 51.90 2.23
C GLU A 99 -11.16 50.57 2.98
N VAL A 100 -11.95 49.54 2.62
CA VAL A 100 -11.95 48.25 3.34
C VAL A 100 -10.81 47.34 2.86
N MET A 101 -10.50 47.31 1.57
CA MET A 101 -9.37 46.53 1.05
C MET A 101 -8.03 47.00 1.64
N HIS A 102 -7.81 48.31 1.80
CA HIS A 102 -6.59 48.82 2.40
C HIS A 102 -6.42 48.40 3.87
N LYS A 103 -7.51 48.25 4.63
CA LYS A 103 -7.47 47.79 6.02
C LYS A 103 -7.13 46.30 6.12
N VAL A 104 -7.69 45.47 5.25
CA VAL A 104 -7.41 44.02 5.21
C VAL A 104 -5.96 43.74 4.78
N GLU A 105 -5.47 44.47 3.77
CA GLU A 105 -4.11 44.29 3.28
C GLU A 105 -3.04 44.77 4.29
N ALA A 106 -3.35 45.84 5.04
CA ALA A 106 -2.49 46.30 6.14
C ALA A 106 -2.46 45.31 7.32
N GLN A 107 -3.56 44.60 7.59
CA GLN A 107 -3.63 43.60 8.65
C GLN A 107 -2.86 42.31 8.26
N ALA A 108 -2.97 41.87 7.01
CA ALA A 108 -2.20 40.73 6.50
C ALA A 108 -0.68 40.97 6.59
N ARG A 109 -0.21 42.16 6.23
CA ARG A 109 1.22 42.53 6.35
C ARG A 109 1.73 42.52 7.79
N ARG A 110 0.91 42.91 8.78
CA ARG A 110 1.29 42.84 10.20
C ARG A 110 1.44 41.41 10.71
N MET A 111 0.60 40.48 10.23
CA MET A 111 0.68 39.07 10.62
C MET A 111 1.92 38.37 10.02
N SER A 112 2.29 38.68 8.78
CA SER A 112 3.52 38.14 8.17
C SER A 112 4.79 38.60 8.89
N LEU A 113 4.82 39.84 9.38
CA LEU A 113 5.97 40.38 10.13
C LEU A 113 6.12 39.78 11.54
N SER A 114 5.04 39.32 12.18
CA SER A 114 5.13 38.70 13.52
C SER A 114 5.69 37.27 13.45
N LEU A 115 5.35 36.51 12.41
CA LEU A 115 5.85 35.16 12.17
C LEU A 115 7.35 35.13 11.86
N GLN A 116 7.87 36.17 11.21
CA GLN A 116 9.29 36.23 10.84
C GLN A 116 10.22 36.57 12.02
N ARG A 117 9.70 37.09 13.14
CA ARG A 117 10.49 37.33 14.36
C ARG A 117 10.66 36.11 15.25
N GLN A 118 9.81 35.09 15.12
CA GLN A 118 9.85 33.90 15.98
C GLN A 118 10.81 32.81 15.49
N SER A 119 11.39 32.92 14.30
CA SER A 119 12.26 31.90 13.68
C SER A 119 13.77 32.12 13.89
N SER A 120 14.19 32.97 14.84
CA SER A 120 15.60 33.39 14.99
C SER A 120 16.32 32.96 16.28
N SER A 121 15.81 31.98 17.05
CA SER A 121 16.57 31.44 18.20
C SER A 121 16.49 29.91 18.30
N THR A 122 17.39 29.22 17.60
CA THR A 122 17.75 27.84 17.90
C THR A 122 19.27 27.75 17.96
N GLU A 123 19.80 27.92 19.17
CA GLU A 123 21.19 27.63 19.50
C GLU A 123 21.46 26.12 19.34
N GLU A 124 22.53 25.76 18.62
CA GLU A 124 23.00 24.39 18.45
C GLU A 124 23.64 23.85 19.74
N PRO A 125 23.31 22.63 20.19
CA PRO A 125 24.06 21.96 21.25
C PRO A 125 25.31 21.26 20.68
N LYS A 126 26.47 21.66 21.20
CA LYS A 126 27.79 21.04 20.94
C LYS A 126 27.80 19.57 21.39
N VAL A 127 28.02 18.67 20.44
CA VAL A 127 28.20 17.23 20.68
C VAL A 127 29.63 16.96 21.19
N GLY A 128 29.73 16.47 22.42
CA GLY A 128 30.98 16.05 23.05
C GLY A 128 31.51 14.74 22.46
N ASN A 129 32.78 14.77 22.05
CA ASN A 129 33.61 13.63 21.68
C ASN A 129 33.90 12.76 22.91
N LEU A 130 33.47 11.50 22.89
CA LEU A 130 33.96 10.45 23.79
C LEU A 130 34.58 9.32 22.98
N TYR A 131 35.88 9.46 22.70
CA TYR A 131 36.74 8.37 22.26
C TYR A 131 37.17 7.54 23.47
N ALA A 132 36.92 6.23 23.42
CA ALA A 132 37.56 5.25 24.30
C ALA A 132 37.97 3.99 23.51
N ARG A 133 39.14 4.08 22.86
CA ARG A 133 40.28 3.16 22.93
C ARG A 133 39.99 1.68 23.33
N ARG A 134 40.19 0.73 22.41
CA ARG A 134 40.86 -0.56 22.72
C ARG A 134 41.45 -1.29 21.50
N LYS A 135 42.79 -1.40 21.58
CA LYS A 135 43.74 -2.45 21.17
C LYS A 135 43.60 -3.16 19.82
N SER A 136 44.61 -2.87 19.01
CA SER A 136 45.16 -3.61 17.87
C SER A 136 45.45 -5.09 18.15
N SER A 137 44.91 -5.97 17.30
CA SER A 137 45.61 -7.18 16.85
C SER A 137 45.82 -7.04 15.33
N ALA A 138 47.05 -6.68 14.97
CA ALA A 138 47.47 -6.54 13.59
C ALA A 138 47.74 -7.92 13.00
N GLU A 139 46.70 -8.52 12.44
CA GLU A 139 46.75 -9.63 11.47
C GLU A 139 45.39 -9.67 10.76
N CYS A 140 44.99 -8.53 10.18
CA CYS A 140 43.83 -8.48 9.31
C CYS A 140 44.33 -8.81 7.91
N SER A 141 44.10 -10.05 7.46
CA SER A 141 44.04 -10.39 6.05
C SER A 141 43.38 -9.25 5.31
N ILE A 142 43.89 -8.87 4.14
CA ILE A 142 43.23 -7.95 3.22
C ILE A 142 41.95 -8.68 2.76
N VAL A 143 40.92 -8.65 3.60
CA VAL A 143 39.57 -9.01 3.25
C VAL A 143 39.18 -7.90 2.29
N GLY A 144 39.18 -8.22 1.00
CA GLY A 144 38.76 -7.29 -0.04
C GLY A 144 37.48 -6.61 0.43
N VAL A 145 37.50 -5.28 0.50
CA VAL A 145 36.34 -4.49 0.91
C VAL A 145 35.20 -4.92 0.02
N ALA A 146 34.23 -5.66 0.57
CA ALA A 146 33.10 -6.13 -0.19
C ALA A 146 32.44 -4.89 -0.82
N PRO A 147 32.12 -4.91 -2.12
CA PRO A 147 31.48 -3.79 -2.77
C PRO A 147 30.21 -3.44 -1.97
N MET A 148 30.17 -2.21 -1.44
CA MET A 148 28.99 -1.72 -0.74
C MET A 148 27.92 -1.45 -1.80
N TYR A 149 26.85 -2.24 -1.79
CA TYR A 149 25.73 -2.00 -2.68
C TYR A 149 24.95 -0.79 -2.18
N ASN A 150 24.45 0.03 -3.12
CA ASN A 150 23.46 1.05 -2.79
C ASN A 150 22.30 0.38 -2.04
N LYS A 151 21.76 0.99 -0.97
CA LYS A 151 20.63 0.45 -0.20
C LYS A 151 19.42 0.13 -1.08
N ASP A 152 19.31 0.84 -2.20
CA ASP A 152 18.20 0.73 -3.15
C ASP A 152 18.56 -0.05 -4.42
N ALA A 153 19.78 -0.59 -4.49
CA ALA A 153 20.15 -1.45 -5.61
C ALA A 153 19.18 -2.64 -5.70
N PRO A 154 18.85 -3.11 -6.92
CA PRO A 154 18.15 -4.37 -7.08
C PRO A 154 18.84 -5.48 -6.29
N PRO A 155 18.08 -6.43 -5.76
CA PRO A 155 18.65 -7.46 -4.93
C PRO A 155 19.54 -8.36 -5.81
N SER A 156 20.72 -8.74 -5.31
CA SER A 156 21.72 -9.53 -6.08
C SER A 156 21.86 -10.96 -5.58
N PHE A 157 22.42 -11.83 -6.42
CA PHE A 157 22.58 -13.25 -6.08
C PHE A 157 23.59 -13.46 -4.93
N GLU A 158 24.59 -12.61 -4.83
CA GLU A 158 25.58 -12.58 -3.76
C GLU A 158 24.93 -12.30 -2.40
N GLU A 159 23.96 -11.39 -2.35
CA GLU A 159 23.19 -11.16 -1.12
C GLU A 159 22.34 -12.37 -0.76
N LYS A 160 21.76 -13.04 -1.77
CA LYS A 160 20.99 -14.26 -1.55
C LYS A 160 21.80 -15.35 -0.87
N LYS A 161 23.03 -15.56 -1.34
CA LYS A 161 23.99 -16.45 -0.68
C LYS A 161 24.27 -15.97 0.75
N TRP A 162 24.51 -14.68 0.92
CA TRP A 162 24.84 -14.10 2.23
C TRP A 162 23.76 -14.37 3.28
N TRP A 163 22.47 -14.05 3.02
CA TRP A 163 21.41 -14.26 4.02
C TRP A 163 21.00 -15.72 4.20
N LYS A 164 21.27 -16.58 3.20
CA LYS A 164 21.19 -18.04 3.35
C LYS A 164 22.31 -18.60 4.23
N GLY A 165 23.32 -17.79 4.57
CA GLY A 165 24.48 -18.23 5.34
C GLY A 165 25.52 -18.97 4.51
N GLU A 166 25.42 -18.91 3.18
CA GLU A 166 26.39 -19.49 2.28
C GLU A 166 27.66 -18.62 2.25
N GLY A 167 28.79 -19.16 2.71
CA GLY A 167 30.07 -18.47 2.74
C GLY A 167 30.41 -17.72 4.03
N PRO A 168 31.56 -17.01 4.05
CA PRO A 168 32.12 -16.43 5.26
C PRO A 168 31.18 -15.39 5.90
N ALA A 169 31.31 -15.22 7.22
CA ALA A 169 30.58 -14.21 8.00
C ALA A 169 31.14 -12.80 7.73
N GLN A 170 30.83 -12.32 6.52
CA GLN A 170 31.10 -10.95 6.10
C GLN A 170 30.06 -10.00 6.70
N PRO A 171 30.36 -8.70 6.85
CA PRO A 171 29.36 -7.70 7.17
C PRO A 171 28.21 -7.74 6.15
N CYS A 172 27.05 -7.20 6.56
CA CYS A 172 25.91 -6.96 5.69
C CYS A 172 26.38 -6.27 4.39
N PRO A 173 26.10 -6.82 3.20
CA PRO A 173 26.59 -6.26 1.94
C PRO A 173 25.91 -4.92 1.58
N ARG A 174 24.80 -4.58 2.25
CA ARG A 174 24.16 -3.24 2.21
C ARG A 174 24.79 -2.24 3.19
N GLY A 175 25.90 -2.59 3.84
CA GLY A 175 26.67 -1.68 4.69
C GLY A 175 26.06 -1.42 6.07
N CYS A 176 25.15 -2.27 6.52
CA CYS A 176 24.40 -2.08 7.73
C CYS A 176 25.05 -2.78 8.94
N TYR A 177 24.87 -2.24 10.14
CA TYR A 177 25.47 -2.81 11.35
C TYR A 177 24.65 -4.04 11.79
N TYR A 178 25.22 -5.23 11.58
CA TYR A 178 24.58 -6.50 11.88
C TYR A 178 24.74 -6.82 13.38
N LEU A 179 23.64 -6.69 14.14
CA LEU A 179 23.56 -7.03 15.57
C LEU A 179 22.65 -8.23 15.86
N GLU A 180 22.12 -8.86 14.82
CA GLU A 180 21.09 -9.88 14.97
C GLU A 180 21.65 -11.29 15.07
N ILE A 181 20.82 -12.18 15.62
CA ILE A 181 21.19 -13.58 15.86
C ILE A 181 21.34 -14.35 14.54
N SER A 182 20.61 -13.97 13.48
CA SER A 182 20.72 -14.64 12.16
C SER A 182 20.69 -13.67 10.97
N ARG A 183 21.49 -13.98 9.94
CA ARG A 183 21.60 -13.21 8.68
C ARG A 183 20.24 -13.09 7.98
N ARG A 184 19.47 -14.17 8.02
CA ARG A 184 18.09 -14.22 7.51
C ARG A 184 17.15 -13.30 8.28
N GLY A 185 17.17 -13.33 9.62
CA GLY A 185 16.34 -12.46 10.46
C GLY A 185 16.62 -10.98 10.18
N HIS A 186 17.90 -10.68 10.02
CA HIS A 186 18.35 -9.34 9.70
C HIS A 186 17.86 -8.82 8.35
N TYR A 187 17.96 -9.62 7.29
CA TYR A 187 17.40 -9.24 5.99
C TYR A 187 15.87 -9.09 6.06
N LYS A 188 15.17 -9.99 6.76
CA LYS A 188 13.73 -9.84 6.98
C LYS A 188 13.37 -8.56 7.75
N LYS A 189 14.23 -8.09 8.64
CA LYS A 189 13.99 -6.88 9.44
C LYS A 189 14.33 -5.60 8.71
N ARG A 190 15.51 -5.52 8.08
CA ARG A 190 16.06 -4.26 7.53
C ARG A 190 16.02 -4.15 6.01
N HIS A 191 15.97 -5.28 5.33
CA HIS A 191 16.09 -5.35 3.86
C HIS A 191 14.99 -6.25 3.29
N TYR A 192 13.77 -6.12 3.84
CA TYR A 192 12.67 -6.99 3.47
C TYR A 192 12.29 -6.84 1.99
N ASN A 193 12.42 -5.64 1.43
CA ASN A 193 12.23 -5.35 0.01
C ASN A 193 13.14 -6.23 -0.87
N ALA A 194 14.42 -6.33 -0.51
CA ALA A 194 15.38 -7.18 -1.21
C ALA A 194 15.14 -8.67 -0.94
N TYR A 195 14.82 -9.02 0.31
CA TYR A 195 14.59 -10.41 0.71
C TYR A 195 13.38 -11.01 -0.02
N TYR A 196 12.21 -10.36 0.05
CA TYR A 196 10.97 -10.89 -0.52
C TYR A 196 10.92 -10.80 -2.06
N ALA A 197 11.74 -9.97 -2.69
CA ALA A 197 11.88 -9.95 -4.14
C ALA A 197 12.49 -11.25 -4.70
N PHE A 198 13.26 -12.00 -3.89
CA PHE A 198 13.86 -13.27 -4.31
C PHE A 198 13.12 -14.52 -3.85
N VAL A 199 12.25 -14.41 -2.85
CA VAL A 199 11.49 -15.55 -2.32
C VAL A 199 10.30 -15.79 -3.25
N ASN A 200 10.58 -16.40 -4.41
CA ASN A 200 9.61 -16.58 -5.49
C ASN A 200 9.02 -17.99 -5.63
N SER A 201 9.42 -18.96 -4.82
CA SER A 201 8.99 -20.35 -5.08
C SER A 201 8.89 -21.27 -3.87
N GLU A 202 9.65 -21.03 -2.79
CA GLU A 202 9.75 -22.00 -1.70
C GLU A 202 8.68 -21.82 -0.62
N ASP A 203 8.16 -20.60 -0.44
CA ASP A 203 7.33 -20.23 0.72
C ASP A 203 5.82 -20.06 0.40
N ASN A 204 5.34 -20.48 -0.78
CA ASN A 204 3.92 -20.44 -1.18
C ASN A 204 3.24 -19.05 -1.10
N TYR A 205 3.98 -17.96 -1.27
CA TYR A 205 3.38 -16.62 -1.33
C TYR A 205 2.61 -16.45 -2.66
N SER A 206 1.39 -15.93 -2.58
CA SER A 206 0.70 -15.43 -3.78
C SER A 206 1.50 -14.25 -4.35
N GLU A 207 1.32 -13.95 -5.64
CA GLU A 207 1.97 -12.79 -6.27
C GLU A 207 1.65 -11.49 -5.51
N ARG A 208 0.40 -11.32 -5.09
CA ARG A 208 -0.06 -10.19 -4.29
C ARG A 208 0.60 -10.15 -2.91
N ASP A 209 0.65 -11.28 -2.20
CA ASP A 209 1.28 -11.32 -0.87
C ASP A 209 2.77 -11.03 -0.95
N ARG A 210 3.44 -11.51 -2.00
CA ARG A 210 4.85 -11.21 -2.25
C ARG A 210 5.04 -9.71 -2.47
N TRP A 211 4.22 -9.10 -3.32
CA TRP A 211 4.26 -7.66 -3.59
C TRP A 211 4.04 -6.85 -2.30
N MET A 212 3.07 -7.23 -1.47
CA MET A 212 2.88 -6.63 -0.13
C MET A 212 4.09 -6.83 0.78
N CYS A 213 4.71 -8.02 0.76
CA CYS A 213 5.87 -8.31 1.60
C CYS A 213 7.13 -7.54 1.16
N THR A 214 7.27 -7.23 -0.14
CA THR A 214 8.36 -6.37 -0.61
C THR A 214 8.21 -4.93 -0.14
N LEU A 215 6.98 -4.46 0.12
CA LEU A 215 6.71 -3.09 0.56
C LEU A 215 6.69 -2.94 2.09
N PHE A 216 6.14 -3.93 2.81
CA PHE A 216 5.86 -3.82 4.25
C PHE A 216 6.47 -4.95 5.11
N GLY A 217 7.22 -5.88 4.52
CA GLY A 217 7.80 -7.04 5.20
C GLY A 217 6.81 -8.19 5.42
N ASP A 218 7.14 -9.19 6.25
CA ASP A 218 6.30 -10.40 6.42
C ASP A 218 4.89 -10.08 6.97
N LYS A 219 3.86 -10.83 6.56
CA LYS A 219 2.50 -10.75 7.15
C LYS A 219 2.49 -11.09 8.64
N LYS A 220 3.40 -11.97 9.08
CA LYS A 220 3.52 -12.35 10.48
C LYS A 220 4.04 -11.19 11.35
N PRO A 221 3.61 -11.09 12.62
CA PRO A 221 4.20 -10.17 13.59
C PRO A 221 5.72 -10.38 13.74
N GLY A 222 6.45 -9.30 14.00
CA GLY A 222 7.91 -9.27 13.89
C GLY A 222 8.47 -7.86 13.74
N MET A 223 9.75 -7.66 14.03
CA MET A 223 10.35 -6.33 13.91
C MET A 223 10.72 -6.06 12.45
N ARG A 224 10.40 -4.86 11.97
CA ARG A 224 10.77 -4.37 10.63
C ARG A 224 11.12 -2.89 10.67
N VAL A 225 12.10 -2.47 9.88
CA VAL A 225 12.57 -1.09 9.85
C VAL A 225 11.99 -0.39 8.62
N CYS A 226 11.44 0.81 8.77
CA CYS A 226 11.03 1.59 7.60
C CYS A 226 12.24 1.92 6.71
N VAL A 227 12.23 1.41 5.49
CA VAL A 227 13.34 1.58 4.53
C VAL A 227 13.56 3.05 4.15
N HIS A 228 12.48 3.85 4.08
CA HIS A 228 12.56 5.27 3.77
C HIS A 228 13.18 6.07 4.94
N CYS A 229 12.79 5.79 6.18
CA CYS A 229 13.47 6.37 7.35
C CYS A 229 14.95 6.00 7.41
N GLU A 230 15.33 4.75 7.08
CA GLU A 230 16.74 4.33 7.11
C GLU A 230 17.61 4.99 6.01
N ARG A 231 16.99 5.54 4.95
CA ARG A 231 17.68 6.37 3.95
C ARG A 231 18.01 7.76 4.50
N HIS A 232 17.04 8.40 5.17
CA HIS A 232 17.14 9.80 5.57
C HIS A 232 17.70 10.01 6.98
N GLU A 233 17.45 9.08 7.91
CA GLU A 233 17.82 9.21 9.31
C GLU A 233 18.87 8.16 9.73
N LYS A 234 19.71 8.52 10.70
CA LYS A 234 20.73 7.59 11.26
C LYS A 234 20.11 6.38 11.97
N LYS A 235 18.81 6.42 12.30
CA LYS A 235 18.08 5.33 12.95
C LYS A 235 16.71 5.19 12.29
N GLY A 236 16.51 4.13 11.51
CA GLY A 236 15.20 3.83 10.94
C GLY A 236 14.18 3.50 12.04
N ALA A 237 12.95 3.99 11.88
CA ALA A 237 11.82 3.64 12.75
C ALA A 237 11.53 2.13 12.66
N VAL A 238 11.25 1.51 13.81
CA VAL A 238 11.01 0.06 13.90
C VAL A 238 9.56 -0.22 14.26
N HIS A 239 8.94 -1.15 13.54
CA HIS A 239 7.52 -1.47 13.63
C HIS A 239 7.31 -2.97 13.87
N SER A 240 6.22 -3.33 14.55
CA SER A 240 5.95 -4.70 14.98
C SER A 240 5.15 -5.52 13.95
N ASN A 241 4.50 -4.86 12.99
CA ASN A 241 3.67 -5.47 11.97
C ASN A 241 3.58 -4.59 10.71
N GLN A 242 3.02 -5.14 9.62
CA GLN A 242 2.86 -4.44 8.34
C GLN A 242 1.97 -3.20 8.46
N LEU A 243 0.91 -3.26 9.25
CA LEU A 243 -0.06 -2.19 9.39
C LEU A 243 0.56 -0.94 10.04
N GLU A 244 1.32 -1.14 11.12
CA GLU A 244 2.07 -0.06 11.79
C GLU A 244 3.09 0.59 10.85
N LEU A 245 3.77 -0.21 10.03
CA LEU A 245 4.72 0.30 9.05
C LEU A 245 4.01 1.08 7.94
N ALA A 246 2.90 0.57 7.41
CA ALA A 246 2.10 1.26 6.39
C ALA A 246 1.54 2.59 6.92
N ALA A 247 0.99 2.61 8.14
CA ALA A 247 0.52 3.82 8.80
C ALA A 247 1.66 4.83 9.02
N HIS A 248 2.84 4.35 9.40
CA HIS A 248 4.02 5.20 9.53
C HIS A 248 4.44 5.81 8.19
N ILE A 249 4.52 5.02 7.11
CA ILE A 249 4.87 5.51 5.76
C ILE A 249 3.84 6.54 5.31
N LYS A 250 2.54 6.28 5.48
CA LYS A 250 1.48 7.25 5.16
C LYS A 250 1.65 8.61 5.84
N VAL A 251 2.09 8.62 7.10
CA VAL A 251 2.22 9.87 7.88
C VAL A 251 3.59 10.54 7.67
N ARG A 252 4.67 9.77 7.57
CA ARG A 252 6.05 10.30 7.55
C ARG A 252 6.65 10.41 6.15
N HIS A 253 6.11 9.67 5.19
CA HIS A 253 6.56 9.59 3.81
C HIS A 253 5.34 9.61 2.86
N PRO A 254 4.52 10.68 2.87
CA PRO A 254 3.27 10.73 2.13
C PRO A 254 3.49 10.56 0.61
N ASP A 255 4.51 11.21 0.05
CA ASP A 255 4.82 11.10 -1.39
C ASP A 255 5.11 9.64 -1.80
N GLU A 256 5.91 8.93 -1.00
CA GLU A 256 6.23 7.51 -1.22
C GLU A 256 5.00 6.62 -1.03
N PHE A 257 4.11 6.98 -0.10
CA PHE A 257 2.87 6.25 0.12
C PHE A 257 1.92 6.40 -1.08
N ASP A 258 1.84 7.59 -1.68
CA ASP A 258 1.04 7.85 -2.86
C ASP A 258 1.57 7.07 -4.06
N GLU A 259 2.89 7.03 -4.28
CA GLU A 259 3.52 6.20 -5.32
C GLU A 259 3.20 4.71 -5.13
N ILE A 260 3.28 4.21 -3.89
CA ILE A 260 2.91 2.82 -3.55
C ILE A 260 1.43 2.56 -3.84
N ALA A 261 0.55 3.50 -3.51
CA ALA A 261 -0.88 3.36 -3.75
C ALA A 261 -1.21 3.34 -5.26
N GLU A 262 -0.54 4.17 -6.06
CA GLU A 262 -0.66 4.16 -7.51
C GLU A 262 -0.14 2.85 -8.12
N GLU A 263 0.99 2.34 -7.63
CA GLU A 263 1.53 1.05 -8.06
C GLU A 263 0.58 -0.10 -7.72
N HIS A 264 0.01 -0.09 -6.51
CA HIS A 264 -1.03 -1.06 -6.12
C HIS A 264 -2.21 -1.03 -7.08
N ALA A 265 -2.74 0.16 -7.38
CA ALA A 265 -3.87 0.32 -8.29
C ALA A 265 -3.53 -0.20 -9.70
N ARG A 266 -2.28 -0.01 -10.16
CA ARG A 266 -1.79 -0.58 -11.42
C ARG A 266 -1.70 -2.11 -11.35
N HIS A 267 -1.18 -2.66 -10.26
CA HIS A 267 -1.08 -4.10 -10.06
C HIS A 267 -2.47 -4.77 -10.04
N CYS A 268 -3.42 -4.22 -9.28
CA CYS A 268 -4.80 -4.70 -9.24
C CYS A 268 -5.46 -4.70 -10.62
N ARG A 269 -5.30 -3.61 -11.40
CA ARG A 269 -5.82 -3.52 -12.77
C ARG A 269 -5.26 -4.63 -13.67
N ASN A 270 -3.96 -4.87 -13.62
CA ASN A 270 -3.30 -5.88 -14.45
C ASN A 270 -3.74 -7.31 -14.07
N THR A 271 -3.87 -7.61 -12.77
CA THR A 271 -4.36 -8.92 -12.33
C THR A 271 -5.83 -9.13 -12.69
N PHE A 272 -6.64 -8.07 -12.63
CA PHE A 272 -8.07 -8.13 -12.99
C PHE A 272 -8.28 -8.37 -14.49
N THR A 273 -7.43 -7.78 -15.35
CA THR A 273 -7.50 -8.04 -16.79
C THR A 273 -7.16 -9.48 -17.16
N SER A 274 -6.42 -10.21 -16.33
CA SER A 274 -6.09 -11.63 -16.55
C SER A 274 -7.16 -12.60 -16.05
N HIS A 275 -8.07 -12.16 -15.17
CA HIS A 275 -9.14 -12.97 -14.60
C HIS A 275 -10.49 -12.23 -14.72
N MET A 276 -11.26 -12.50 -15.78
CA MET A 276 -12.56 -11.89 -16.08
C MET A 276 -13.59 -12.01 -14.92
N ALA A 277 -13.79 -10.89 -14.19
CA ALA A 277 -15.00 -10.42 -13.48
C ALA A 277 -15.61 -11.25 -12.31
N PRO A 278 -16.43 -10.62 -11.43
CA PRO A 278 -16.18 -9.40 -10.65
C PRO A 278 -16.36 -9.68 -9.14
N GLN A 279 -15.42 -9.26 -8.29
CA GLN A 279 -15.73 -8.85 -6.91
C GLN A 279 -14.81 -7.69 -6.52
N LEU A 280 -15.40 -6.54 -6.22
CA LEU A 280 -14.78 -5.41 -5.52
C LEU A 280 -15.36 -5.41 -4.09
N PRO A 281 -14.56 -5.10 -3.05
CA PRO A 281 -14.17 -3.71 -2.79
C PRO A 281 -12.67 -3.50 -2.97
N ASN A 282 -12.30 -2.28 -3.35
CA ASN A 282 -10.94 -1.92 -3.71
C ASN A 282 -10.67 -0.48 -3.34
N GLU A 283 -9.77 -0.35 -2.39
CA GLU A 283 -8.81 0.72 -2.19
C GLU A 283 -7.59 -0.05 -1.62
N LEU A 284 -6.55 0.53 -1.08
CA LEU A 284 -6.39 0.61 0.37
C LEU A 284 -7.61 0.21 1.29
N ASP A 285 -8.68 -0.46 0.84
CA ASP A 285 -10.09 -0.42 1.35
C ASP A 285 -10.35 -1.27 2.58
N LEU A 286 -9.30 -1.93 2.98
CA LEU A 286 -9.19 -2.58 4.25
C LEU A 286 -7.84 -2.20 4.80
N LEU A 287 -7.44 -0.92 4.78
CA LEU A 287 -6.05 -0.55 5.03
C LEU A 287 -5.49 -1.20 6.31
N LEU A 288 -6.17 -1.55 7.42
CA LEU A 288 -7.38 -1.00 8.06
C LEU A 288 -8.75 -1.73 8.01
N MET A 289 -8.87 -3.06 7.84
CA MET A 289 -10.01 -3.70 8.54
C MET A 289 -9.85 -3.42 10.04
N GLU A 290 -10.58 -2.44 10.57
CA GLU A 290 -10.64 -1.93 11.95
C GLU A 290 -10.89 -3.00 13.06
N LYS A 291 -10.81 -4.31 12.79
CA LYS A 291 -11.71 -5.22 13.49
C LYS A 291 -11.38 -6.71 13.52
N ASP A 292 -10.13 -7.14 13.54
CA ASP A 292 -9.88 -8.48 14.11
C ASP A 292 -9.70 -8.35 15.62
N ARG A 293 -10.84 -8.28 16.33
CA ARG A 293 -10.97 -8.36 17.80
C ARG A 293 -10.32 -7.15 18.50
N LYS A 294 -11.06 -6.29 19.20
CA LYS A 294 -11.52 -6.59 20.58
C LYS A 294 -10.78 -7.82 21.17
N PHE A 295 -9.45 -7.80 21.19
CA PHE A 295 -8.68 -8.69 22.03
C PHE A 295 -9.00 -8.30 23.48
N SER A 296 -9.60 -9.25 24.19
CA SER A 296 -9.99 -9.24 25.61
C SER A 296 -11.19 -8.39 26.04
N LEU A 297 -12.39 -8.89 25.76
CA LEU A 297 -13.32 -9.15 26.86
C LEU A 297 -12.86 -10.47 27.52
N HIS A 298 -12.72 -10.45 28.86
CA HIS A 298 -12.06 -11.44 29.74
C HIS A 298 -10.54 -11.17 29.91
N ASP A 299 -10.03 -10.86 31.09
CA ASP A 299 -10.45 -11.26 32.45
C ASP A 299 -10.46 -10.09 33.45
N ASP A 300 -11.54 -9.96 34.22
CA ASP A 300 -11.41 -9.80 35.67
C ASP A 300 -12.71 -10.25 36.36
N ASN A 301 -12.66 -11.47 36.87
CA ASN A 301 -13.57 -11.98 37.89
C ASN A 301 -13.40 -11.13 39.16
N GLY A 302 -14.31 -10.19 39.39
CA GLY A 302 -14.52 -9.60 40.70
C GLY A 302 -15.28 -10.57 41.62
N PRO A 303 -14.95 -10.65 42.92
CA PRO A 303 -15.47 -11.67 43.82
C PRO A 303 -16.93 -11.40 44.17
N THR A 304 -17.76 -12.44 44.08
CA THR A 304 -19.08 -12.46 44.70
C THR A 304 -18.94 -12.64 46.21
N ASN A 305 -19.53 -11.71 46.96
CA ASN A 305 -19.83 -11.83 48.40
C ASN A 305 -20.75 -13.02 48.69
#